data_AF-A0A653XFG6-F1
#
_entry.id   AF-A0A653XFG6-F1
#
_cell.length_a   1.000
_cell.length_b   1.000
_cell.length_c   1.000
_cell.angle_alpha   90.00
_cell.angle_beta   90.00
_cell.angle_gamma   90.00
#
_symmetry.space_group_name_H-M   'P 1'
#
loop_
_entity.id
_entity.type
_entity.pdbx_description
1 polymer ?
#
loop_
_entity_poly.entity_id
_entity_poly.type
_entity_poly.pdbx_seq_one_letter_code
_entity_poly.pdbx_strand_id
1 'polypeptide(L)'
;MSARIGRLLAAVTVAATLIASPATAHAATGCSQPSSQAAAQKYLDALVDRNAAWSIPLDPFVLRIENGLPTSVSALDLKLQLHLHVQYSVFTSIENVVWTWQPDGRQDVINAHYDIPVGLGGVSLASSTVDEDFTLTAACTIKRIDATFTIEPAA
;
A
#
# COMPACT_ATOMS: atom_id res chain seq x y z
N MET A 1 15.24 58.22 68.39
CA MET A 1 14.78 59.27 67.47
C MET A 1 14.80 58.72 66.06
N SER A 2 13.76 59.06 65.29
CA SER A 2 13.32 58.54 64.00
C SER A 2 14.33 58.57 62.84
N ALA A 3 14.21 57.61 61.90
CA ALA A 3 13.87 57.79 60.47
C ALA A 3 14.22 56.51 59.67
N ARG A 4 13.23 55.72 59.20
CA ARG A 4 12.75 55.58 57.79
C ARG A 4 13.87 55.72 56.74
N ILE A 5 14.07 54.75 55.83
CA ILE A 5 13.58 54.67 54.43
C ILE A 5 14.36 53.46 53.85
N GLY A 6 13.80 52.36 53.35
CA GLY A 6 12.93 52.24 52.18
C GLY A 6 13.74 52.09 50.89
N ARG A 7 13.91 50.86 50.37
CA ARG A 7 14.15 50.59 48.93
C ARG A 7 14.00 49.10 48.59
N LEU A 8 12.87 48.78 47.93
CA LEU A 8 12.70 47.61 47.07
C LEU A 8 13.58 47.73 45.82
N LEU A 9 14.03 46.60 45.28
CA LEU A 9 14.32 46.33 43.85
C LEU A 9 14.44 44.79 43.70
N ALA A 10 13.34 44.10 43.40
CA ALA A 10 12.87 43.73 42.06
C ALA A 10 13.75 42.66 41.38
N ALA A 11 13.36 41.40 41.56
CA ALA A 11 13.87 40.27 40.78
C ALA A 11 13.25 40.29 39.38
N VAL A 12 14.08 40.40 38.34
CA VAL A 12 13.66 40.30 36.94
C VAL A 12 13.66 38.82 36.55
N THR A 13 12.48 38.21 36.50
CA THR A 13 12.26 36.92 35.84
C THR A 13 12.11 37.16 34.34
N VAL A 14 13.10 36.77 33.55
CA VAL A 14 12.99 36.71 32.09
C VAL A 14 12.16 35.47 31.73
N ALA A 15 10.87 35.66 31.47
CA ALA A 15 10.03 34.64 30.85
C ALA A 15 10.39 34.56 29.36
N ALA A 16 11.18 33.54 29.00
CA ALA A 16 11.40 33.18 27.60
C ALA A 16 10.13 32.53 27.06
N THR A 17 9.25 33.32 26.44
CA THR A 17 8.15 32.80 25.62
C THR A 17 8.75 32.18 24.36
N LEU A 18 8.92 30.85 24.37
CA LEU A 18 9.14 30.07 23.15
C LEU A 18 7.88 30.18 22.29
N ILE A 19 7.94 31.05 21.29
CA ILE A 19 6.94 31.10 20.23
C ILE A 19 7.18 29.84 19.39
N ALA A 20 6.42 28.78 19.67
CA ALA A 20 6.36 27.63 18.80
C ALA A 20 5.70 28.07 17.49
N SER A 21 6.50 28.31 16.45
CA SER A 21 5.97 28.47 15.09
C SER A 21 5.12 27.24 14.76
N PRO A 22 3.88 27.39 14.27
CA PRO A 22 3.13 26.26 13.80
C PRO A 22 3.89 25.68 12.61
N ALA A 23 4.43 24.47 12.76
CA ALA A 23 4.87 23.69 11.63
C ALA A 23 3.64 23.45 10.76
N THR A 24 3.52 24.20 9.66
CA THR A 24 2.55 23.89 8.61
C THR A 24 2.94 22.54 8.04
N ALA A 25 2.27 21.48 8.49
CA ALA A 25 2.30 20.19 7.84
C ALA A 25 1.79 20.42 6.41
N HIS A 26 2.71 20.41 5.44
CA HIS A 26 2.32 20.26 4.05
C HIS A 26 1.59 18.92 3.96
N ALA A 27 0.28 18.94 3.68
CA ALA A 27 -0.43 17.73 3.33
C ALA A 27 0.35 17.10 2.17
N ALA A 28 0.85 15.88 2.35
CA ALA A 28 1.50 15.16 1.28
C ALA A 28 0.49 15.09 0.12
N THR A 29 0.74 15.82 -0.96
CA THR A 29 -0.06 15.76 -2.16
C THR A 29 0.32 14.47 -2.89
N GLY A 30 -0.36 13.38 -2.56
CA GLY A 30 -0.13 12.08 -3.20
C GLY A 30 -0.24 10.90 -2.23
N CYS A 31 -0.21 9.70 -2.78
CA CYS A 31 -0.24 8.50 -1.98
C CYS A 31 1.15 8.22 -1.38
N SER A 32 1.24 8.17 -0.05
CA SER A 32 2.49 7.85 0.64
C SER A 32 2.87 6.36 0.46
N GLN A 33 4.15 6.01 0.55
CA GLN A 33 4.60 4.60 0.47
C GLN A 33 3.81 3.65 1.39
N PRO A 34 3.61 3.94 2.70
CA PRO A 34 2.81 3.06 3.56
C PRO A 34 1.35 2.93 3.11
N SER A 35 0.74 4.02 2.63
CA SER A 35 -0.62 4.00 2.11
C SER A 35 -0.73 3.19 0.82
N SER A 36 0.28 3.30 -0.06
CA SER A 36 0.37 2.56 -1.30
C SER A 36 0.48 1.06 -1.05
N GLN A 37 1.37 0.67 -0.14
CA GLN A 37 1.52 -0.71 0.28
C GLN A 37 0.25 -1.25 0.94
N ALA A 38 -0.41 -0.48 1.80
CA ALA A 38 -1.66 -0.90 2.42
C ALA A 38 -2.80 -1.10 1.39
N ALA A 39 -2.84 -0.30 0.33
CA ALA A 39 -3.78 -0.47 -0.77
C ALA A 39 -3.49 -1.74 -1.58
N ALA A 40 -2.23 -1.95 -1.97
CA ALA A 40 -1.79 -3.12 -2.73
C ALA A 40 -1.92 -4.44 -1.91
N GLN A 41 -1.62 -4.40 -0.62
CA GLN A 41 -1.77 -5.55 0.28
C GLN A 41 -3.21 -6.06 0.31
N LYS A 42 -4.22 -5.18 0.34
CA LYS A 42 -5.63 -5.60 0.28
C LYS A 42 -5.97 -6.36 -0.99
N TYR A 43 -5.30 -6.07 -2.10
CA TYR A 43 -5.48 -6.82 -3.33
C TYR A 43 -4.82 -8.21 -3.20
N LEU A 44 -3.60 -8.30 -2.67
CA LEU A 44 -2.96 -9.60 -2.41
C LEU A 44 -3.79 -10.46 -1.44
N ASP A 45 -4.35 -9.86 -0.39
CA ASP A 45 -5.26 -10.55 0.54
C ASP A 45 -6.48 -11.13 -0.19
N ALA A 46 -7.00 -10.43 -1.20
CA ALA A 46 -8.14 -10.89 -2.00
C ALA A 46 -7.80 -12.01 -2.99
N LEU A 47 -6.51 -12.23 -3.30
CA LEU A 47 -6.06 -13.39 -4.09
C LEU A 47 -6.14 -14.69 -3.29
N VAL A 48 -6.14 -14.63 -1.95
CA VAL A 48 -6.22 -15.81 -1.06
C VAL A 48 -7.52 -15.87 -0.25
N ASP A 49 -8.19 -14.74 -0.01
CA ASP A 49 -9.50 -14.65 0.61
C ASP A 49 -10.50 -13.89 -0.29
N ARG A 50 -11.39 -14.66 -0.92
CA ARG A 50 -12.48 -14.12 -1.77
C ARG A 50 -13.37 -13.08 -1.10
N ASN A 51 -13.43 -13.02 0.22
CA ASN A 51 -14.26 -12.06 0.95
C ASN A 51 -13.58 -10.68 1.06
N ALA A 52 -12.26 -10.63 0.93
CA ALA A 52 -11.50 -9.38 0.96
C ALA A 52 -11.66 -8.55 -0.33
N ALA A 53 -12.12 -9.17 -1.43
CA ALA A 53 -12.26 -8.55 -2.75
C ALA A 53 -12.99 -7.19 -2.72
N TRP A 54 -14.05 -7.06 -1.94
CA TRP A 54 -14.85 -5.84 -1.90
C TRP A 54 -14.19 -4.68 -1.17
N SER A 55 -13.17 -4.95 -0.34
CA SER A 55 -12.45 -3.97 0.49
C SER A 55 -11.32 -3.25 -0.26
N ILE A 56 -10.96 -3.72 -1.47
CA ILE A 56 -9.85 -3.18 -2.24
C ILE A 56 -10.17 -1.74 -2.70
N PRO A 57 -9.28 -0.77 -2.45
CA PRO A 57 -9.42 0.59 -2.93
C PRO A 57 -9.04 0.66 -4.41
N LEU A 58 -9.98 0.36 -5.30
CA LEU A 58 -9.79 0.44 -6.75
C LEU A 58 -10.34 1.76 -7.30
N ASP A 59 -9.65 2.32 -8.29
CA ASP A 59 -10.23 3.33 -9.17
C ASP A 59 -11.36 2.71 -10.00
N PRO A 60 -12.47 3.42 -10.27
CA PRO A 60 -13.58 2.88 -11.08
C PRO A 60 -13.14 2.29 -12.42
N PHE A 61 -12.10 2.85 -13.04
CA PHE A 61 -11.57 2.45 -14.34
C PHE A 61 -10.23 1.72 -14.26
N VAL A 62 -10.01 0.94 -13.18
CA VAL A 62 -8.79 0.15 -13.03
C VAL A 62 -8.56 -0.79 -14.23
N LEU A 63 -7.33 -0.82 -14.73
CA LEU A 63 -6.87 -1.75 -15.75
C LEU A 63 -5.96 -2.80 -15.11
N ARG A 64 -6.28 -4.08 -15.30
CA ARG A 64 -5.40 -5.19 -14.93
C ARG A 64 -4.87 -5.86 -16.18
N ILE A 65 -3.56 -6.08 -16.20
CA ILE A 65 -2.84 -6.75 -17.27
C ILE A 65 -2.05 -7.90 -16.65
N GLU A 66 -2.18 -9.10 -17.21
CA GLU A 66 -1.40 -10.28 -16.84
C GLU A 66 -0.57 -10.73 -18.05
N ASN A 67 0.75 -10.77 -17.91
CA ASN A 67 1.68 -11.15 -18.98
C ASN A 67 1.43 -10.40 -20.31
N GLY A 68 1.10 -9.10 -20.22
CA GLY A 68 0.81 -8.24 -21.36
C GLY A 68 -0.62 -8.33 -21.92
N LEU A 69 -1.48 -9.19 -21.35
CA LEU A 69 -2.88 -9.34 -21.76
C LEU A 69 -3.82 -8.64 -20.76
N PRO A 70 -4.69 -7.72 -21.20
CA PRO A 70 -5.72 -7.15 -20.34
C PRO A 70 -6.70 -8.21 -19.85
N THR A 71 -6.89 -8.30 -18.54
CA THR A 71 -7.81 -9.27 -17.89
C THR A 71 -8.92 -8.61 -17.08
N SER A 72 -8.80 -7.32 -16.77
CA SER A 72 -9.91 -6.52 -16.26
C SER A 72 -9.78 -5.05 -16.65
N VAL A 73 -10.92 -4.37 -16.84
CA VAL A 73 -10.98 -2.96 -17.27
C VAL A 73 -11.87 -2.08 -16.36
N SER A 74 -12.34 -2.62 -15.23
CA SER A 74 -13.12 -1.85 -14.26
C SER A 74 -13.01 -2.43 -12.84
N ALA A 75 -13.29 -1.59 -11.83
CA ALA A 75 -13.25 -2.03 -10.44
C ALA A 75 -14.28 -3.14 -10.13
N LEU A 76 -15.48 -3.03 -10.72
CA LEU A 76 -16.54 -4.01 -10.49
C LEU A 76 -16.17 -5.37 -11.06
N ASP A 77 -15.65 -5.39 -12.28
CA ASP A 77 -15.20 -6.61 -12.95
C ASP A 77 -14.06 -7.28 -12.16
N LEU A 78 -13.01 -6.53 -11.81
CA LEU A 78 -11.89 -7.08 -11.04
C LEU A 78 -12.34 -7.65 -9.68
N LYS A 79 -13.19 -6.91 -8.94
CA LYS A 79 -13.73 -7.39 -7.66
C LYS A 79 -14.58 -8.64 -7.83
N LEU A 80 -15.38 -8.72 -8.88
CA LEU A 80 -16.19 -9.91 -9.15
C LEU A 80 -15.31 -11.12 -9.47
N GLN A 81 -14.26 -10.96 -10.28
CA GLN A 81 -13.31 -12.03 -10.60
C GLN A 81 -12.62 -12.56 -9.33
N LEU A 82 -12.11 -11.66 -8.48
CA LEU A 82 -11.48 -12.00 -7.19
C LEU A 82 -12.49 -12.67 -6.24
N HIS A 83 -13.73 -12.20 -6.22
CA HIS A 83 -14.78 -12.77 -5.37
C HIS A 83 -15.26 -14.15 -5.82
N LEU A 84 -15.35 -14.38 -7.13
CA LEU A 84 -15.70 -15.71 -7.69
C LEU A 84 -14.54 -16.70 -7.53
N HIS A 85 -13.30 -16.19 -7.47
CA HIS A 85 -12.10 -16.93 -7.09
C HIS A 85 -11.78 -18.12 -8.01
N VAL A 86 -12.33 -18.15 -9.23
CA VAL A 86 -12.20 -19.30 -10.14
C VAL A 86 -10.76 -19.48 -10.61
N GLN A 87 -10.07 -18.38 -10.95
CA GLN A 87 -8.66 -18.43 -11.36
C GLN A 87 -7.73 -18.70 -10.16
N TYR A 88 -8.11 -18.20 -8.98
CA TYR A 88 -7.25 -18.14 -7.79
C TYR A 88 -7.46 -19.32 -6.83
N SER A 89 -8.44 -20.20 -7.07
CA SER A 89 -8.77 -21.32 -6.17
C SER A 89 -7.65 -22.35 -5.98
N VAL A 90 -6.61 -22.29 -6.80
CA VAL A 90 -5.43 -23.16 -6.72
C VAL A 90 -4.28 -22.52 -5.93
N PHE A 91 -4.43 -21.25 -5.53
CA PHE A 91 -3.44 -20.55 -4.73
C PHE A 91 -3.64 -20.92 -3.27
N THR A 92 -2.58 -21.39 -2.63
CA THR A 92 -2.64 -21.87 -1.24
C THR A 92 -2.18 -20.81 -0.25
N SER A 93 -1.24 -19.96 -0.66
CA SER A 93 -0.67 -18.86 0.11
C SER A 93 -0.04 -17.83 -0.85
N ILE A 94 0.35 -16.69 -0.29
CA ILE A 94 1.30 -15.74 -0.89
C ILE A 94 2.51 -15.70 0.03
N GLU A 95 3.69 -15.89 -0.53
CA GLU A 95 4.93 -16.07 0.22
C GLU A 95 6.01 -15.10 -0.25
N ASN A 96 7.01 -14.86 0.60
CA ASN A 96 8.22 -14.11 0.27
C ASN A 96 7.99 -12.71 -0.35
N VAL A 97 6.93 -12.01 0.05
CA VAL A 97 6.60 -10.69 -0.51
C VAL A 97 7.70 -9.67 -0.22
N VAL A 98 8.28 -9.13 -1.28
CA VAL A 98 9.22 -8.01 -1.25
C VAL A 98 8.56 -6.81 -1.91
N TRP A 99 8.55 -5.69 -1.20
CA TRP A 99 7.94 -4.44 -1.66
C TRP A 99 9.01 -3.44 -2.10
N THR A 100 8.85 -2.88 -3.30
CA THR A 100 9.71 -1.81 -3.80
C THR A 100 8.87 -0.57 -4.10
N TRP A 101 9.17 0.54 -3.41
CA TRP A 101 8.50 1.81 -3.65
C TRP A 101 9.15 2.59 -4.79
N GLN A 102 8.33 3.11 -5.71
CA GLN A 102 8.77 3.84 -6.89
C GLN A 102 9.88 3.11 -7.66
N PRO A 103 9.64 1.85 -8.06
CA PRO A 103 10.61 1.07 -8.84
C PRO A 103 11.03 1.87 -10.09
N ASP A 104 12.33 1.90 -10.35
CA ASP A 104 12.94 2.62 -11.47
C ASP A 104 12.59 4.13 -11.52
N GLY A 105 12.25 4.71 -10.36
CA GLY A 105 11.89 6.13 -10.23
C GLY A 105 10.46 6.47 -10.67
N ARG A 106 9.62 5.49 -11.00
CA ARG A 106 8.23 5.71 -11.41
C ARG A 106 7.38 6.16 -10.22
N GLN A 107 6.86 7.38 -10.31
CA GLN A 107 6.00 7.97 -9.27
C GLN A 107 4.67 7.21 -9.15
N ASP A 108 4.14 7.16 -7.93
CA ASP A 108 2.87 6.49 -7.58
C ASP A 108 2.80 4.99 -7.94
N VAL A 109 3.96 4.34 -8.12
CA VAL A 109 4.05 2.90 -8.35
C VAL A 109 4.64 2.23 -7.11
N ILE A 110 4.03 1.12 -6.70
CA ILE A 110 4.64 0.17 -5.78
C ILE A 110 4.68 -1.20 -6.44
N ASN A 111 5.82 -1.86 -6.41
CA ASN A 111 6.00 -3.22 -6.92
C ASN A 111 5.94 -4.21 -5.76
N ALA A 112 5.28 -5.34 -6.00
CA ALA A 112 5.33 -6.53 -5.17
C ALA A 112 5.98 -7.66 -5.96
N HIS A 113 7.06 -8.22 -5.41
CA HIS A 113 7.67 -9.45 -5.90
C HIS A 113 7.40 -10.56 -4.88
N TYR A 114 6.73 -11.64 -5.29
CA TYR A 114 6.29 -12.69 -4.36
C TYR A 114 6.10 -14.04 -5.04
N ASP A 115 5.97 -15.09 -4.23
CA ASP A 115 5.76 -16.46 -4.70
C ASP A 115 4.35 -16.94 -4.39
N ILE A 116 3.78 -17.70 -5.33
CA ILE A 116 2.48 -18.37 -5.23
C ILE A 116 2.70 -19.88 -5.36
N PRO A 117 2.64 -20.64 -4.26
CA PRO A 117 2.53 -22.09 -4.35
C PRO A 117 1.15 -22.49 -4.88
N VAL A 118 1.17 -23.24 -5.98
CA VAL A 118 -0.01 -23.79 -6.62
C VAL A 118 -0.23 -25.21 -6.12
N GLY A 119 -1.39 -25.46 -5.53
CA GLY A 119 -1.72 -26.77 -4.98
C GLY A 119 -3.19 -27.13 -5.10
N LEU A 120 -3.47 -28.43 -5.12
CA LEU A 120 -4.83 -28.96 -5.13
C LEU A 120 -4.93 -30.11 -4.14
N GLY A 121 -5.92 -30.08 -3.24
CA GLY A 121 -6.15 -31.16 -2.28
C GLY A 121 -4.98 -31.39 -1.30
N GLY A 122 -4.20 -30.36 -0.99
CA GLY A 122 -3.02 -30.43 -0.11
C GLY A 122 -1.73 -30.93 -0.77
N VAL A 123 -1.74 -31.17 -2.09
CA VAL A 123 -0.55 -31.52 -2.88
C VAL A 123 -0.02 -30.27 -3.57
N SER A 124 1.26 -29.96 -3.40
CA SER A 124 1.95 -28.91 -4.16
C SER A 124 2.20 -29.41 -5.60
N LEU A 125 1.82 -28.61 -6.59
CA LEU A 125 1.88 -28.97 -8.01
C LEU A 125 2.88 -28.12 -8.79
N ALA A 126 3.05 -26.86 -8.41
CA ALA A 126 3.99 -25.92 -9.01
C ALA A 126 4.21 -24.73 -8.07
N SER A 127 5.19 -23.88 -8.39
CA SER A 127 5.25 -22.54 -7.84
C SER A 127 5.30 -21.52 -8.97
N SER A 128 4.76 -20.33 -8.72
CA SER A 128 4.91 -19.20 -9.63
C SER A 128 5.48 -18.02 -8.87
N THR A 129 6.52 -17.41 -9.43
CA THR A 129 6.99 -16.10 -8.98
C THR A 129 6.25 -15.03 -9.77
N VAL A 130 5.76 -14.03 -9.04
CA VAL A 130 4.99 -12.91 -9.57
C VAL A 130 5.74 -11.61 -9.30
N ASP A 131 5.87 -10.82 -10.36
CA ASP A 131 6.30 -9.42 -10.29
C ASP A 131 5.10 -8.55 -10.68
N GLU A 132 4.55 -7.82 -9.72
CA GLU A 132 3.30 -7.08 -9.88
C GLU A 132 3.46 -5.60 -9.51
N ASP A 133 3.27 -4.73 -10.50
CA ASP A 133 3.24 -3.29 -10.31
C ASP A 133 1.82 -2.80 -10.04
N PHE A 134 1.67 -2.05 -8.96
CA PHE A 134 0.46 -1.30 -8.66
C PHE A 134 0.71 0.18 -8.91
N THR A 135 0.02 0.75 -9.90
CA THR A 135 -0.01 2.20 -10.10
C THR A 135 -1.22 2.80 -9.40
N LEU A 136 -0.99 3.83 -8.60
CA LEU A 136 -1.99 4.43 -7.73
C LEU A 136 -2.41 5.82 -8.22
N THR A 137 -3.53 6.29 -7.68
CA THR A 137 -3.95 7.69 -7.74
C THR A 137 -3.44 8.45 -6.52
N ALA A 138 -3.52 9.78 -6.56
CA ALA A 138 -3.23 10.62 -5.40
C ALA A 138 -4.16 10.33 -4.20
N ALA A 139 -5.32 9.70 -4.42
CA ALA A 139 -6.27 9.29 -3.38
C ALA A 139 -5.99 7.87 -2.83
N CYS A 140 -4.85 7.27 -3.17
CA CYS A 140 -4.47 5.90 -2.79
C CYS A 140 -5.46 4.82 -3.27
N THR A 141 -6.06 5.03 -4.44
CA THR A 141 -6.78 3.98 -5.17
C THR A 141 -5.89 3.38 -6.26
N ILE A 142 -5.97 2.07 -6.45
CA ILE A 142 -5.23 1.36 -7.51
C ILE A 142 -5.94 1.63 -8.83
N LYS A 143 -5.23 2.23 -9.81
CA LYS A 143 -5.76 2.52 -11.15
C LYS A 143 -5.20 1.58 -12.22
N ARG A 144 -4.08 0.90 -11.94
CA ARG A 144 -3.50 -0.07 -12.86
C ARG A 144 -2.72 -1.14 -12.11
N ILE A 145 -2.83 -2.36 -12.59
CA ILE A 145 -2.10 -3.54 -12.12
C ILE A 145 -1.45 -4.19 -13.33
N ASP A 146 -0.12 -4.30 -13.32
CA ASP A 146 0.63 -5.05 -14.33
C ASP A 146 1.34 -6.21 -13.64
N ALA A 147 0.85 -7.43 -13.87
CA ALA A 147 1.37 -8.65 -13.28
C ALA A 147 2.13 -9.47 -14.32
N THR A 148 3.34 -9.89 -13.98
CA THR A 148 4.14 -10.84 -14.74
C THR A 148 4.29 -12.11 -13.93
N PHE A 149 3.92 -13.24 -14.53
CA PHE A 149 3.98 -14.55 -13.88
C PHE A 149 5.05 -15.40 -14.56
N THR A 150 5.97 -15.93 -13.76
CA THR A 150 6.90 -16.98 -14.19
C THR A 150 6.52 -18.26 -13.47
N ILE A 151 6.24 -19.33 -14.21
CA ILE A 151 5.92 -20.64 -13.63
C ILE A 151 7.20 -21.47 -13.58
N GLU A 152 7.48 -22.02 -12.41
CA GLU A 152 8.52 -23.02 -12.21
C GLU A 152 7.87 -24.39 -12.00
N PRO A 153 8.32 -25.45 -12.69
CA PRO A 153 7.87 -26.81 -12.42
C PRO A 153 8.14 -27.20 -10.97
N ALA A 154 7.24 -27.99 -10.35
CA ALA A 154 7.55 -28.61 -9.07
C ALA A 154 8.82 -29.50 -9.19
N ALA A 155 9.70 -29.38 -8.18
CA ALA A 155 10.89 -30.22 -8.04
C ALA A 155 10.56 -31.66 -7.64
#